data_AF-A0A0Q0W1N6-F1
#
_entry.id   AF-A0A0Q0W1N6-F1
#
_cell.length_a   1.000
_cell.length_b   1.000
_cell.length_c   1.000
_cell.angle_alpha   90.00
_cell.angle_beta   90.00
_cell.angle_gamma   90.00
#
_symmetry.space_group_name_H-M   'P 1'
#
loop_
_entity.id
_entity.type
_entity.pdbx_description
1 polymer ?
#
loop_
_entity_poly.entity_id
_entity_poly.type
_entity_poly.pdbx_seq_one_letter_code
_entity_poly.pdbx_strand_id
1 'polypeptide(L)'
;MISKDTLQPEWINKVSAENRKADKILIEKVIRALLLLEGLVQSGLEFVFKGGSSVMLLQQNPRRFSIDIDIIAPKEADFEAHFAKFIKEKSFTRFEVQKRKTASEINKLHYKFFYKPVHQKNIPEDNILLDILIETSPYKKIIPTDIHLPFVQQDGAPLQVNIPGKEDILGDKLTAFAPNTTGIPYAKSGVSMAMEIIKQLYDVGNLFEDISDIKTVAETFIKIAQTEMKYRKLPGDVKNVLDDISATALCLATRGKSGAGDFDTLLKGISQIKAYIFSESYHIEKAIVHAAHAAYLAKLIETGETKFVRFENAQQIIDWQIDAPLDTKLNKLKKSNPEAFFYWYQVYLLGKMAGEE
;
A
#
# COMPACT_ATOMS: atom_id res chain seq x y z
N MET A 1 19.63 15.13 8.76
CA MET A 1 18.66 14.78 9.84
C MET A 1 17.48 15.72 9.73
N ILE A 2 16.29 15.28 10.08
CA ILE A 2 15.10 16.13 9.96
C ILE A 2 15.23 17.34 10.89
N SER A 3 15.14 18.54 10.32
CA SER A 3 15.23 19.80 11.06
C SER A 3 13.99 19.97 11.94
N LYS A 4 14.18 20.51 13.16
CA LYS A 4 13.08 20.87 14.07
C LYS A 4 12.14 21.92 13.48
N ASP A 5 12.62 22.73 12.54
CA ASP A 5 11.84 23.77 11.89
C ASP A 5 10.72 23.19 11.00
N THR A 6 10.83 21.91 10.63
CA THR A 6 9.81 21.22 9.86
C THR A 6 8.44 21.20 10.55
N LEU A 7 8.40 21.34 11.89
CA LEU A 7 7.17 21.33 12.67
C LEU A 7 6.57 22.73 12.83
N GLN A 8 7.21 23.78 12.32
CA GLN A 8 6.68 25.15 12.44
C GLN A 8 5.41 25.32 11.58
N PRO A 9 4.40 26.06 12.07
CA PRO A 9 3.17 26.32 11.31
C PRO A 9 3.44 26.89 9.90
N GLU A 10 4.44 27.75 9.77
CA GLU A 10 4.84 28.39 8.52
C GLU A 10 5.27 27.35 7.48
N TRP A 11 6.07 26.36 7.88
CA TRP A 11 6.52 25.28 7.00
C TRP A 11 5.34 24.40 6.56
N ILE A 12 4.50 23.95 7.51
CA ILE A 12 3.32 23.12 7.21
C ILE A 12 2.36 23.86 6.26
N ASN A 13 2.16 25.17 6.46
CA ASN A 13 1.35 26.00 5.58
C ASN A 13 1.93 26.08 4.17
N LYS A 14 3.25 26.24 4.04
CA LYS A 14 3.95 26.26 2.76
C LYS A 14 3.77 24.93 2.01
N VAL A 15 4.09 23.82 2.67
CA VAL A 15 3.97 22.46 2.09
C VAL A 15 2.53 22.17 1.67
N SER A 16 1.54 22.57 2.47
CA SER A 16 0.12 22.45 2.11
C SER A 16 -0.21 23.20 0.82
N ALA A 17 0.24 24.46 0.70
CA ALA A 17 0.00 25.28 -0.48
C ALA A 17 0.64 24.69 -1.75
N GLU A 18 1.86 24.16 -1.64
CA GLU A 18 2.60 23.53 -2.74
C GLU A 18 2.00 22.19 -3.19
N ASN A 19 1.23 21.51 -2.33
CA ASN A 19 0.65 20.19 -2.59
C ASN A 19 -0.89 20.26 -2.70
N ARG A 20 -1.41 21.09 -3.63
CA ARG A 20 -2.86 21.22 -3.91
C ARG A 20 -3.72 21.54 -2.68
N LYS A 21 -3.20 22.36 -1.75
CA LYS A 21 -3.87 22.71 -0.48
C LYS A 21 -4.18 21.47 0.37
N ALA A 22 -3.26 20.51 0.37
CA ALA A 22 -3.37 19.28 1.15
C ALA A 22 -3.61 19.55 2.64
N ASP A 23 -4.27 18.60 3.29
CA ASP A 23 -4.63 18.70 4.70
C ASP A 23 -3.38 18.85 5.59
N LYS A 24 -3.32 19.96 6.32
CA LYS A 24 -2.23 20.33 7.22
C LYS A 24 -2.06 19.35 8.39
N ILE A 25 -3.16 18.72 8.82
CA ILE A 25 -3.17 17.70 9.86
C ILE A 25 -2.45 16.46 9.35
N LEU A 26 -2.75 16.03 8.12
CA LEU A 26 -2.09 14.87 7.51
C LEU A 26 -0.61 15.15 7.23
N ILE A 27 -0.27 16.37 6.79
CA ILE A 27 1.13 16.79 6.62
C ILE A 27 1.88 16.71 7.94
N GLU A 28 1.33 17.27 9.03
CA GLU A 28 1.95 17.16 10.36
C GLU A 28 2.13 15.69 10.76
N LYS A 29 1.13 14.83 10.53
CA LYS A 29 1.25 13.40 10.84
C LYS A 29 2.33 12.69 10.04
N VAL A 30 2.50 13.00 8.76
CA VAL A 30 3.60 12.45 7.94
C VAL A 30 4.95 12.88 8.50
N ILE A 31 5.10 14.17 8.83
CA ILE A 31 6.33 14.69 9.42
C ILE A 31 6.64 13.96 10.74
N ARG A 32 5.64 13.76 11.60
CA ARG A 32 5.79 13.00 12.86
C ARG A 32 6.16 11.54 12.60
N ALA A 33 5.56 10.89 11.61
CA ALA A 33 5.91 9.53 11.23
C ALA A 33 7.37 9.42 10.76
N LEU A 34 7.86 10.38 9.98
CA LEU A 34 9.27 10.42 9.54
C LEU A 34 10.23 10.71 10.71
N LEU A 35 9.86 11.56 11.67
CA LEU A 35 10.64 11.78 12.89
C LEU A 35 10.73 10.52 13.75
N LEU A 36 9.64 9.75 13.85
CA LEU A 36 9.62 8.44 14.52
C LEU A 36 10.56 7.47 13.81
N LEU A 37 10.47 7.37 12.49
CA LEU A 37 11.33 6.50 11.68
C LEU A 37 12.81 6.86 11.83
N GLU A 38 13.15 8.14 11.79
CA GLU A 38 14.51 8.63 12.01
C GLU A 38 15.02 8.25 13.41
N GLY A 39 14.17 8.41 14.44
CA GLY A 39 14.49 7.99 15.80
C GLY A 39 14.73 6.48 15.93
N LEU A 40 13.92 5.64 15.26
CA LEU A 40 14.12 4.19 15.24
C LEU A 40 15.49 3.81 14.65
N VAL A 41 15.87 4.42 13.52
CA VAL A 41 17.19 4.22 12.90
C VAL A 41 18.31 4.67 13.85
N GLN A 42 18.21 5.86 14.42
CA GLN A 42 19.22 6.40 15.37
C GLN A 42 19.40 5.53 16.61
N SER A 43 18.33 4.85 17.06
CA SER A 43 18.39 3.98 18.24
C SER A 43 19.28 2.74 18.06
N GLY A 44 19.67 2.43 16.82
CA GLY A 44 20.37 1.21 16.42
C GLY A 44 19.48 -0.02 16.37
N LEU A 45 18.16 0.15 16.27
CA LEU A 45 17.23 -0.97 16.10
C LEU A 45 17.41 -1.59 14.71
N GLU A 46 17.54 -2.90 14.65
CA GLU A 46 17.60 -3.64 13.39
C GLU A 46 16.17 -3.91 12.90
N PHE A 47 15.80 -3.35 11.74
CA PHE A 47 14.48 -3.57 11.14
C PHE A 47 14.47 -3.30 9.63
N VAL A 48 13.42 -3.77 8.96
CA VAL A 48 13.01 -3.38 7.61
C VAL A 48 11.74 -2.55 7.70
N PHE A 49 11.73 -1.36 7.09
CA PHE A 49 10.56 -0.48 7.06
C PHE A 49 9.66 -0.80 5.87
N LYS A 50 8.38 -1.11 6.13
CA LYS A 50 7.40 -1.56 5.13
C LYS A 50 6.11 -0.72 5.16
N GLY A 51 5.09 -1.20 4.45
CA GLY A 51 3.74 -0.66 4.52
C GLY A 51 3.50 0.50 3.55
N GLY A 52 2.46 1.31 3.81
CA GLY A 52 2.12 2.45 2.95
C GLY A 52 3.16 3.57 2.98
N SER A 53 3.81 3.77 4.13
CA SER A 53 4.75 4.87 4.34
C SER A 53 6.12 4.59 3.71
N SER A 54 6.50 3.32 3.56
CA SER A 54 7.69 2.96 2.76
C SER A 54 7.47 3.22 1.26
N VAL A 55 6.24 3.08 0.76
CA VAL A 55 5.90 3.44 -0.65
C VAL A 55 6.17 4.92 -0.89
N MET A 56 5.85 5.78 0.08
CA MET A 56 6.12 7.22 -0.04
C MET A 56 7.62 7.51 -0.22
N LEU A 57 8.47 6.88 0.60
CA LEU A 57 9.93 7.01 0.47
C LEU A 57 10.44 6.43 -0.85
N LEU A 58 9.94 5.26 -1.24
CA LEU A 58 10.35 4.61 -2.48
C LEU A 58 10.06 5.48 -3.72
N GLN A 59 8.92 6.18 -3.73
CA GLN A 59 8.53 7.05 -4.85
C GLN A 59 9.30 8.38 -4.90
N GLN A 60 9.84 8.86 -3.77
CA GLN A 60 10.45 10.19 -3.56
C GLN A 60 9.50 11.39 -3.79
N ASN A 61 8.60 11.28 -4.77
CA ASN A 61 7.45 12.15 -5.02
C ASN A 61 6.17 11.39 -4.67
N PRO A 62 5.82 11.28 -3.38
CA PRO A 62 4.67 10.51 -2.95
C PRO A 62 3.38 11.04 -3.56
N ARG A 63 2.46 10.13 -3.88
CA ARG A 63 1.16 10.49 -4.48
C ARG A 63 0.03 10.62 -3.47
N ARG A 64 0.15 9.93 -2.33
CA ARG A 64 -0.82 9.97 -1.24
C ARG A 64 -0.13 9.97 0.12
N PHE A 65 -0.83 10.44 1.14
CA PHE A 65 -0.41 10.35 2.52
C PHE A 65 -0.52 8.94 3.07
N SER A 66 0.46 8.58 3.88
CA SER A 66 0.48 7.42 4.77
C SER A 66 1.13 7.90 6.06
N ILE A 67 0.52 7.57 7.20
CA ILE A 67 0.82 8.20 8.49
C ILE A 67 1.26 7.20 9.56
N ASP A 68 1.13 5.91 9.27
CA ASP A 68 1.52 4.82 10.18
C ASP A 68 2.94 4.35 9.86
N ILE A 69 3.66 3.85 10.86
CA ILE A 69 4.96 3.21 10.68
C ILE A 69 4.80 1.71 10.87
N ASP A 70 5.07 0.93 9.83
CA ASP A 70 5.10 -0.53 9.88
C ASP A 70 6.54 -1.02 9.71
N ILE A 71 7.05 -1.80 10.66
CA ILE A 71 8.40 -2.38 10.57
C ILE A 71 8.36 -3.89 10.76
N ILE A 72 9.34 -4.57 10.16
CA ILE A 72 9.67 -5.97 10.43
C ILE A 72 10.96 -6.01 11.22
N ALA A 73 10.93 -6.56 12.43
CA ALA A 73 12.11 -6.86 13.23
C ALA A 73 12.43 -8.36 13.11
N PRO A 74 13.69 -8.76 12.84
CA PRO A 74 14.04 -10.16 12.63
C PRO A 74 13.90 -11.03 13.89
N LYS A 75 13.87 -10.40 15.07
CA LYS A 75 13.78 -11.05 16.38
C LYS A 75 13.22 -10.08 17.42
N GLU A 76 12.78 -10.63 18.55
CA GLU A 76 12.42 -9.86 19.73
C GLU A 76 13.58 -8.99 20.22
N ALA A 77 13.25 -7.81 20.73
CA ALA A 77 14.18 -6.85 21.31
C ALA A 77 13.50 -6.09 22.45
N ASP A 78 14.29 -5.38 23.26
CA ASP A 78 13.75 -4.40 24.21
C ASP A 78 13.39 -3.10 23.46
N PHE A 79 12.27 -3.14 22.73
CA PHE A 79 11.81 -2.03 21.90
C PHE A 79 11.64 -0.74 22.70
N GLU A 80 11.15 -0.83 23.94
CA GLU A 80 10.93 0.35 24.80
C GLU A 80 12.25 1.01 25.20
N ALA A 81 13.31 0.23 25.47
CA ALA A 81 14.64 0.78 25.69
C ALA A 81 15.21 1.50 24.45
N HIS A 82 14.90 1.03 23.24
CA HIS A 82 15.24 1.74 22.00
C HIS A 82 14.46 3.06 21.87
N PHE A 83 13.16 3.06 22.16
CA PHE A 83 12.31 4.25 22.07
C PHE A 83 12.74 5.35 23.04
N ALA A 84 13.13 4.97 24.27
CA ALA A 84 13.58 5.89 25.29
C ALA A 84 14.80 6.72 24.85
N LYS A 85 15.63 6.23 23.92
CA LYS A 85 16.81 6.94 23.41
C LYS A 85 16.47 8.20 22.62
N PHE A 86 15.33 8.23 21.93
CA PHE A 86 15.02 9.32 20.99
C PHE A 86 13.70 10.06 21.28
N ILE A 87 12.83 9.55 22.16
CA ILE A 87 11.46 10.07 22.33
C ILE A 87 11.40 11.59 22.54
N LYS A 88 12.22 12.12 23.47
CA LYS A 88 12.27 13.56 23.76
C LYS A 88 12.92 14.34 22.63
N GLU A 89 13.98 13.81 22.03
CA GLU A 89 14.70 14.45 20.93
C GLU A 89 13.79 14.65 19.70
N LYS A 90 12.99 13.63 19.36
CA LYS A 90 12.04 13.64 18.23
C LYS A 90 10.69 14.27 18.56
N SER A 91 10.62 15.02 19.67
CA SER A 91 9.44 15.81 20.07
C SER A 91 8.17 14.97 20.30
N PHE A 92 8.33 13.75 20.79
CA PHE A 92 7.25 12.93 21.34
C PHE A 92 7.16 13.11 22.86
N THR A 93 5.95 13.04 23.40
CA THR A 93 5.67 13.23 24.84
C THR A 93 5.74 11.92 25.60
N ARG A 94 5.19 10.85 25.03
CA ARG A 94 5.14 9.49 25.59
C ARG A 94 4.84 8.46 24.51
N PHE A 95 5.09 7.18 24.81
CA PHE A 95 4.56 6.06 24.03
C PHE A 95 3.71 5.15 24.91
N GLU A 96 2.84 4.36 24.28
CA GLU A 96 1.96 3.41 24.96
C GLU A 96 1.80 2.14 24.13
N VAL A 97 1.84 0.98 24.78
CA VAL A 97 1.50 -0.30 24.14
C VAL A 97 -0.02 -0.35 23.92
N GLN A 98 -0.44 -0.50 22.67
CA GLN A 98 -1.82 -0.77 22.32
C GLN A 98 -2.09 -2.28 22.38
N LYS A 99 -2.49 -2.78 23.54
CA LYS A 99 -2.89 -4.20 23.70
C LYS A 99 -4.10 -4.50 22.81
N ARG A 100 -3.92 -5.35 21.81
CA ARG A 100 -5.02 -5.92 21.01
C ARG A 100 -5.18 -7.38 21.40
N LYS A 101 -6.42 -7.83 21.63
CA LYS A 101 -6.71 -9.27 21.72
C LYS A 101 -6.60 -9.84 20.30
N THR A 102 -5.48 -10.44 19.96
CA THR A 102 -5.33 -11.20 18.72
C THR A 102 -5.62 -12.67 19.01
N ALA A 103 -6.48 -13.27 18.19
CA ALA A 103 -6.71 -14.71 18.18
C ALA A 103 -5.69 -15.47 17.30
N SER A 104 -4.74 -14.74 16.68
CA SER A 104 -3.76 -15.27 15.73
C SER A 104 -2.40 -15.52 16.37
N GLU A 105 -1.66 -16.49 15.83
CA GLU A 105 -0.29 -16.85 16.20
C GLU A 105 0.77 -15.82 15.73
N ILE A 106 0.34 -14.65 15.22
CA ILE A 106 1.23 -13.62 14.69
C ILE A 106 1.83 -12.83 15.85
N ASN A 107 3.15 -12.81 15.94
CA ASN A 107 3.86 -11.96 16.89
C ASN A 107 3.94 -10.52 16.38
N LYS A 108 2.89 -9.74 16.69
CA LYS A 108 2.76 -8.34 16.28
C LYS A 108 2.55 -7.44 17.49
N LEU A 109 3.40 -6.42 17.62
CA LEU A 109 3.29 -5.40 18.64
C LEU A 109 2.73 -4.11 18.04
N HIS A 110 1.96 -3.39 18.85
CA HIS A 110 1.32 -2.14 18.46
C HIS A 110 1.62 -1.08 19.49
N TYR A 111 2.14 0.06 19.05
CA TYR A 111 2.47 1.20 19.89
C TYR A 111 1.81 2.47 19.36
N LYS A 112 1.51 3.38 20.28
CA LYS A 112 1.14 4.76 19.99
C LYS A 112 2.23 5.69 20.48
N PHE A 113 2.69 6.59 19.62
CA PHE A 113 3.63 7.66 19.98
C PHE A 113 2.89 8.98 20.01
N PHE A 114 2.74 9.56 21.20
CA PHE A 114 1.97 10.77 21.41
C PHE A 114 2.83 12.00 21.23
N TYR A 115 2.23 13.05 20.69
CA TYR A 115 2.85 14.36 20.51
C TYR A 115 1.83 15.46 20.71
N LYS A 116 2.31 16.68 20.97
CA LYS A 116 1.48 17.89 21.02
C LYS A 116 1.28 18.42 19.59
N PRO A 117 0.05 18.48 19.06
CA PRO A 117 -0.19 18.98 17.71
C PRO A 117 0.13 20.47 17.61
N VAL A 118 0.75 20.85 16.50
CA VAL A 118 1.06 22.26 16.20
C VAL A 118 -0.13 22.92 15.51
N HIS A 119 -0.80 22.20 14.60
CA HIS A 119 -1.93 22.73 13.85
C HIS A 119 -3.26 22.62 14.61
N GLN A 120 -3.56 21.45 15.21
CA GLN A 120 -4.80 21.21 15.95
C GLN A 120 -4.70 21.64 17.42
N LYS A 121 -4.73 22.96 17.67
CA LYS A 121 -4.55 23.52 19.03
C LYS A 121 -5.67 23.18 20.02
N ASN A 122 -6.80 22.65 19.54
CA ASN A 122 -7.96 22.29 20.35
C ASN A 122 -7.85 20.92 21.03
N ILE A 123 -6.88 20.09 20.65
CA ILE A 123 -6.61 18.82 21.31
C ILE A 123 -5.25 18.84 22.01
N PRO A 124 -5.14 18.23 23.21
CA PRO A 124 -3.90 18.28 23.98
C PRO A 124 -2.80 17.38 23.41
N GLU A 125 -3.18 16.21 22.87
CA GLU A 125 -2.28 15.24 22.25
C GLU A 125 -2.95 14.59 21.03
N ASP A 126 -2.13 14.23 20.05
CA ASP A 126 -2.45 13.26 18.99
C ASP A 126 -1.34 12.20 18.94
N ASN A 127 -1.45 11.20 18.07
CA ASN A 127 -0.49 10.09 18.01
C ASN A 127 -0.20 9.60 16.58
N ILE A 128 0.97 8.96 16.47
CA ILE A 128 1.41 8.12 15.35
C ILE A 128 1.41 6.66 15.80
N LEU A 129 0.98 5.76 14.92
CA LEU A 129 1.00 4.32 15.18
C LEU A 129 2.32 3.71 14.71
N LEU A 130 2.87 2.83 15.54
CA LEU A 130 3.97 1.94 15.18
C LEU A 130 3.51 0.49 15.32
N ASP A 131 3.54 -0.23 14.21
CA ASP A 131 3.26 -1.64 14.12
C ASP A 131 4.57 -2.40 13.88
N ILE A 132 4.90 -3.34 14.75
CA ILE A 132 6.12 -4.15 14.68
C ILE A 132 5.74 -5.60 14.46
N LEU A 133 6.17 -6.16 13.35
CA LEU A 133 6.02 -7.57 13.05
C LEU A 133 7.37 -8.28 13.33
N ILE A 134 7.34 -9.31 14.18
CA ILE A 134 8.57 -10.01 14.57
C ILE A 134 8.69 -11.29 13.76
N GLU A 135 9.43 -11.21 12.65
CA GLU A 135 9.68 -12.32 11.74
C GLU A 135 10.88 -12.01 10.83
N THR A 136 11.37 -13.03 10.13
CA THR A 136 12.33 -12.81 9.04
C THR A 136 11.62 -12.14 7.86
N SER A 137 12.21 -11.05 7.37
CA SER A 137 11.65 -10.30 6.24
C SER A 137 11.32 -11.21 5.05
N PRO A 138 10.11 -11.12 4.46
CA PRO A 138 9.74 -11.93 3.32
C PRO A 138 10.39 -11.43 2.02
N TYR A 139 10.78 -10.16 1.97
CA TYR A 139 11.22 -9.45 0.77
C TYR A 139 12.58 -9.89 0.27
N LYS A 140 12.78 -9.84 -1.05
CA LYS A 140 14.02 -10.28 -1.70
C LYS A 140 15.05 -9.16 -1.82
N LYS A 141 14.62 -7.98 -2.25
CA LYS A 141 15.46 -6.82 -2.46
C LYS A 141 15.20 -5.82 -1.34
N ILE A 142 16.22 -5.57 -0.53
CA ILE A 142 16.23 -4.51 0.48
C ILE A 142 17.15 -3.42 -0.01
N ILE A 143 16.66 -2.20 -0.06
CA ILE A 143 17.40 -1.03 -0.52
C ILE A 143 17.54 -0.01 0.61
N PRO A 144 18.74 0.54 0.84
CA PRO A 144 18.89 1.71 1.70
C PRO A 144 18.25 2.90 1.01
N THR A 145 17.44 3.67 1.73
CA THR A 145 16.72 4.83 1.20
C THR A 145 16.78 5.96 2.21
N ASP A 146 17.08 7.16 1.72
CA ASP A 146 17.11 8.37 2.54
C ASP A 146 15.72 8.63 3.13
N ILE A 147 15.67 8.93 4.44
CA ILE A 147 14.46 9.40 5.12
C ILE A 147 14.26 10.88 4.74
N HIS A 148 13.86 11.09 3.49
CA HIS A 148 13.65 12.41 2.92
C HIS A 148 12.45 12.39 2.00
N LEU A 149 11.55 13.35 2.21
CA LEU A 149 10.40 13.64 1.36
C LEU A 149 10.22 15.16 1.29
N PRO A 150 9.47 15.68 0.29
CA PRO A 150 9.13 17.10 0.18
C PRO A 150 8.38 17.69 1.40
N PHE A 151 7.97 16.87 2.36
CA PHE A 151 7.32 17.29 3.60
C PHE A 151 8.30 17.77 4.69
N VAL A 152 9.56 17.36 4.63
CA VAL A 152 10.54 17.58 5.69
C VAL A 152 11.74 18.40 5.23
N GLN A 153 12.19 19.30 6.09
CA GLN A 153 13.47 20.00 5.95
C GLN A 153 14.59 19.14 6.53
N GLN A 154 15.76 19.15 5.89
CA GLN A 154 16.96 18.47 6.38
C GLN A 154 17.95 19.49 6.95
N ASP A 155 18.53 19.14 8.08
CA ASP A 155 19.75 19.72 8.65
C ASP A 155 20.88 18.68 8.50
N GLY A 156 21.78 18.91 7.56
CA GLY A 156 22.80 17.94 7.14
C GLY A 156 22.25 16.78 6.29
N ALA A 157 23.05 15.71 6.16
CA ALA A 157 22.67 14.54 5.36
C ALA A 157 21.48 13.78 5.97
N PRO A 158 20.53 13.29 5.16
CA PRO A 158 19.44 12.44 5.64
C PRO A 158 20.00 11.11 6.15
N LEU A 159 19.36 10.56 7.20
CA LEU A 159 19.63 9.18 7.61
C LEU A 159 18.97 8.21 6.63
N GLN A 160 19.55 7.02 6.51
CA GLN A 160 19.05 5.96 5.64
C GLN A 160 18.31 4.91 6.43
N VAL A 161 17.25 4.38 5.83
CA VAL A 161 16.48 3.24 6.31
C VAL A 161 16.41 2.16 5.24
N ASN A 162 16.38 0.90 5.68
CA ASN A 162 16.21 -0.24 4.80
C ASN A 162 14.72 -0.44 4.48
N ILE A 163 14.36 -0.35 3.19
CA ILE A 163 12.99 -0.63 2.69
C ILE A 163 13.01 -1.73 1.63
N PRO A 164 11.88 -2.42 1.38
CA PRO A 164 11.78 -3.35 0.26
C PRO A 164 11.78 -2.62 -1.09
N GLY A 165 12.30 -3.28 -2.12
CA GLY A 165 12.24 -2.79 -3.50
C GLY A 165 10.81 -2.69 -4.05
N LYS A 166 10.63 -1.96 -5.16
CA LYS A 166 9.31 -1.71 -5.76
C LYS A 166 8.54 -2.97 -6.12
N GLU A 167 9.21 -3.99 -6.66
CA GLU A 167 8.59 -5.27 -7.00
C GLU A 167 8.13 -6.04 -5.74
N ASP A 168 8.96 -6.02 -4.69
CA ASP A 168 8.64 -6.65 -3.41
C ASP A 168 7.43 -5.99 -2.72
N ILE A 169 7.41 -4.66 -2.68
CA ILE A 169 6.27 -3.91 -2.14
C ILE A 169 5.03 -4.18 -2.97
N LEU A 170 5.13 -4.19 -4.31
CA LEU A 170 3.97 -4.46 -5.15
C LEU A 170 3.38 -5.85 -4.89
N GLY A 171 4.21 -6.88 -4.73
CA GLY A 171 3.76 -8.22 -4.34
C GLY A 171 2.98 -8.22 -3.02
N ASP A 172 3.50 -7.57 -1.99
CA ASP A 172 2.83 -7.42 -0.68
C ASP A 172 1.48 -6.69 -0.79
N LYS A 173 1.46 -5.56 -1.50
CA LYS A 173 0.25 -4.76 -1.74
C LYS A 173 -0.81 -5.54 -2.51
N LEU A 174 -0.39 -6.34 -3.48
CA LEU A 174 -1.27 -7.19 -4.25
C LEU A 174 -1.89 -8.28 -3.36
N THR A 175 -1.11 -8.93 -2.49
CA THR A 175 -1.65 -9.89 -1.49
C THR A 175 -2.65 -9.23 -0.54
N ALA A 176 -2.41 -7.97 -0.14
CA ALA A 176 -3.29 -7.22 0.73
C ALA A 176 -4.60 -6.76 0.07
N PHE A 177 -4.70 -6.78 -1.27
CA PHE A 177 -5.88 -6.40 -2.05
C PHE A 177 -6.90 -7.53 -2.25
N ALA A 178 -6.74 -8.69 -1.60
CA ALA A 178 -7.65 -9.84 -1.70
C ALA A 178 -8.64 -9.90 -0.51
N PRO A 179 -9.79 -9.18 -0.51
CA PRO A 179 -10.60 -8.95 0.68
C PRO A 179 -11.38 -10.17 1.19
N ASN A 180 -11.57 -11.21 0.38
CA ASN A 180 -12.30 -12.42 0.75
C ASN A 180 -11.38 -13.55 1.21
N THR A 181 -10.06 -13.37 1.12
CA THR A 181 -9.03 -14.37 1.44
C THR A 181 -7.98 -13.82 2.43
N THR A 182 -6.76 -13.53 1.97
CA THR A 182 -5.62 -13.12 2.80
C THR A 182 -5.50 -11.61 3.00
N GLY A 183 -6.16 -10.82 2.17
CA GLY A 183 -6.04 -9.37 2.18
C GLY A 183 -6.83 -8.69 3.30
N ILE A 184 -7.03 -7.38 3.14
CA ILE A 184 -7.79 -6.57 4.07
C ILE A 184 -9.28 -6.91 3.94
N PRO A 185 -9.95 -7.46 4.97
CA PRO A 185 -11.36 -7.83 4.88
C PRO A 185 -12.24 -6.59 4.80
N TYR A 186 -13.44 -6.68 4.22
CA TYR A 186 -14.37 -5.55 4.12
C TYR A 186 -14.72 -4.88 5.47
N ALA A 187 -14.71 -5.65 6.55
CA ALA A 187 -14.90 -5.14 7.90
C ALA A 187 -13.98 -5.85 8.91
N LYS A 188 -13.57 -5.11 9.94
CA LYS A 188 -12.82 -5.63 11.08
C LYS A 188 -13.42 -5.10 12.36
N SER A 189 -13.85 -6.00 13.25
CA SER A 189 -14.50 -5.65 14.53
C SER A 189 -15.69 -4.68 14.37
N GLY A 190 -16.51 -4.87 13.33
CA GLY A 190 -17.67 -4.01 13.03
C GLY A 190 -17.34 -2.68 12.33
N VAL A 191 -16.06 -2.38 12.08
CA VAL A 191 -15.63 -1.18 11.37
C VAL A 191 -15.34 -1.51 9.91
N SER A 192 -15.84 -0.70 8.99
CA SER A 192 -15.54 -0.85 7.55
C SER A 192 -14.07 -0.55 7.27
N MET A 193 -13.45 -1.40 6.45
CA MET A 193 -12.05 -1.27 6.02
C MET A 193 -11.95 -0.87 4.54
N ALA A 194 -13.03 -0.34 3.96
CA ALA A 194 -13.11 -0.03 2.53
C ALA A 194 -11.96 0.86 2.05
N MET A 195 -11.67 1.93 2.78
CA MET A 195 -10.56 2.82 2.46
C MET A 195 -9.21 2.10 2.49
N GLU A 196 -9.01 1.17 3.42
CA GLU A 196 -7.76 0.42 3.53
C GLU A 196 -7.57 -0.57 2.36
N ILE A 197 -8.63 -1.20 1.87
CA ILE A 197 -8.60 -2.00 0.63
C ILE A 197 -8.22 -1.12 -0.56
N ILE A 198 -8.87 0.05 -0.70
CA ILE A 198 -8.62 0.95 -1.82
C ILE A 198 -7.23 1.61 -1.74
N LYS A 199 -6.65 1.80 -0.54
CA LYS A 199 -5.24 2.19 -0.39
C LYS A 199 -4.30 1.16 -1.00
N GLN A 200 -4.58 -0.14 -0.83
CA GLN A 200 -3.76 -1.19 -1.46
C GLN A 200 -3.89 -1.12 -2.98
N LEU A 201 -5.12 -1.00 -3.51
CA LEU A 201 -5.36 -0.86 -4.94
C LEU A 201 -4.67 0.37 -5.54
N TYR A 202 -4.69 1.50 -4.83
CA TYR A 202 -4.00 2.72 -5.24
C TYR A 202 -2.49 2.49 -5.32
N ASP A 203 -1.89 1.89 -4.29
CA ASP A 203 -0.46 1.59 -4.28
C ASP A 203 -0.09 0.60 -5.39
N VAL A 204 -0.90 -0.44 -5.63
CA VAL A 204 -0.73 -1.41 -6.74
C VAL A 204 -0.67 -0.68 -8.08
N GLY A 205 -1.66 0.16 -8.37
CA GLY A 205 -1.72 0.88 -9.65
C GLY A 205 -0.54 1.83 -9.88
N ASN A 206 -0.08 2.52 -8.83
CA ASN A 206 1.05 3.43 -8.96
C ASN A 206 2.40 2.71 -9.05
N LEU A 207 2.61 1.64 -8.28
CA LEU A 207 3.84 0.85 -8.36
C LEU A 207 3.92 0.08 -9.67
N PHE A 208 2.78 -0.35 -10.21
CA PHE A 208 2.70 -1.03 -11.51
C PHE A 208 3.39 -0.22 -12.60
N GLU A 209 3.27 1.11 -12.62
CA GLU A 209 3.91 1.98 -13.63
C GLU A 209 5.45 1.82 -13.68
N ASP A 210 6.07 1.50 -12.55
CA ASP A 210 7.54 1.56 -12.40
C ASP A 210 8.24 0.19 -12.38
N ILE A 211 7.52 -0.94 -12.30
CA ILE A 211 8.16 -2.27 -12.25
C ILE A 211 8.67 -2.74 -13.62
N SER A 212 9.64 -3.65 -13.60
CA SER A 212 10.07 -4.41 -14.77
C SER A 212 10.27 -5.91 -14.50
N ASP A 213 10.39 -6.31 -13.24
CA ASP A 213 10.72 -7.69 -12.84
C ASP A 213 9.50 -8.39 -12.22
N ILE A 214 8.65 -8.96 -13.08
CA ILE A 214 7.45 -9.72 -12.67
C ILE A 214 7.80 -10.93 -11.82
N LYS A 215 8.97 -11.54 -12.05
CA LYS A 215 9.42 -12.70 -11.28
C LYS A 215 9.56 -12.35 -9.80
N THR A 216 10.23 -11.23 -9.48
CA THR A 216 10.33 -10.77 -8.08
C THR A 216 8.95 -10.51 -7.47
N VAL A 217 8.03 -9.88 -8.22
CA VAL A 217 6.64 -9.65 -7.75
C VAL A 217 5.96 -10.97 -7.41
N ALA A 218 6.03 -11.96 -8.31
CA ALA A 218 5.40 -13.26 -8.15
C ALA A 218 5.96 -14.03 -6.94
N GLU A 219 7.27 -14.11 -6.81
CA GLU A 219 7.92 -14.84 -5.73
C GLU A 219 7.60 -14.23 -4.35
N THR A 220 7.56 -12.90 -4.26
CA THR A 220 7.20 -12.20 -3.02
C THR A 220 5.71 -12.35 -2.70
N PHE A 221 4.84 -12.21 -3.70
CA PHE A 221 3.40 -12.46 -3.56
C PHE A 221 3.12 -13.88 -3.04
N ILE A 222 3.70 -14.91 -3.67
CA ILE A 222 3.49 -16.32 -3.28
C ILE A 222 3.92 -16.55 -1.83
N LYS A 223 5.09 -16.05 -1.44
CA LYS A 223 5.63 -16.22 -0.08
C LYS A 223 4.73 -15.56 0.98
N ILE A 224 4.29 -14.32 0.73
CA ILE A 224 3.43 -13.59 1.66
C ILE A 224 2.04 -14.22 1.71
N ALA A 225 1.45 -14.56 0.56
CA ALA A 225 0.14 -15.23 0.50
C ALA A 225 0.14 -16.55 1.27
N GLN A 226 1.14 -17.41 1.07
CA GLN A 226 1.26 -18.67 1.82
C GLN A 226 1.36 -18.44 3.34
N THR A 227 2.12 -17.44 3.74
CA THR A 227 2.29 -17.07 5.15
C THR A 227 0.97 -16.59 5.77
N GLU A 228 0.25 -15.70 5.09
CA GLU A 228 -1.05 -15.19 5.52
C GLU A 228 -2.12 -16.29 5.54
N MET A 229 -2.15 -17.17 4.54
CA MET A 229 -3.06 -18.32 4.52
C MET A 229 -2.83 -19.23 5.73
N LYS A 230 -1.57 -19.49 6.09
CA LYS A 230 -1.22 -20.27 7.28
C LYS A 230 -1.71 -19.58 8.56
N TYR A 231 -1.45 -18.28 8.72
CA TYR A 231 -1.89 -17.52 9.89
C TYR A 231 -3.42 -17.49 10.05
N ARG A 232 -4.15 -17.46 8.93
CA ARG A 232 -5.61 -17.46 8.90
C ARG A 232 -6.24 -18.85 8.87
N LYS A 233 -5.42 -19.91 8.78
CA LYS A 233 -5.86 -21.32 8.63
C LYS A 233 -6.82 -21.48 7.43
N LEU A 234 -6.54 -20.77 6.33
CA LEU A 234 -7.35 -20.84 5.12
C LEU A 234 -7.03 -22.12 4.34
N PRO A 235 -8.05 -22.88 3.90
CA PRO A 235 -7.84 -24.04 3.04
C PRO A 235 -7.50 -23.64 1.60
N GLY A 236 -6.97 -24.59 0.84
CA GLY A 236 -6.62 -24.44 -0.58
C GLY A 236 -5.20 -23.92 -0.79
N ASP A 237 -4.97 -23.27 -1.93
CA ASP A 237 -3.66 -22.79 -2.35
C ASP A 237 -3.66 -21.30 -2.72
N VAL A 238 -2.50 -20.80 -3.16
CA VAL A 238 -2.31 -19.40 -3.54
C VAL A 238 -3.23 -18.96 -4.68
N LYS A 239 -3.71 -19.89 -5.51
CA LYS A 239 -4.64 -19.59 -6.59
C LYS A 239 -5.93 -18.99 -6.05
N ASN A 240 -6.41 -19.42 -4.88
CA ASN A 240 -7.60 -18.84 -4.24
C ASN A 240 -7.43 -17.32 -4.00
N VAL A 241 -6.22 -16.87 -3.64
CA VAL A 241 -5.92 -15.45 -3.43
C VAL A 241 -5.88 -14.69 -4.74
N LEU A 242 -5.29 -15.29 -5.79
CA LEU A 242 -5.28 -14.72 -7.15
C LEU A 242 -6.69 -14.61 -7.74
N ASP A 243 -7.53 -15.60 -7.49
CA ASP A 243 -8.93 -15.62 -7.92
C ASP A 243 -9.73 -14.54 -7.19
N ASP A 244 -9.51 -14.32 -5.89
CA ASP A 244 -10.13 -13.25 -5.11
C ASP A 244 -9.72 -11.85 -5.62
N ILE A 245 -8.44 -11.64 -5.92
CA ILE A 245 -7.94 -10.40 -6.53
C ILE A 245 -8.63 -10.16 -7.88
N SER A 246 -8.66 -11.18 -8.74
CA SER A 246 -9.26 -11.10 -10.07
C SER A 246 -10.76 -10.83 -9.99
N ALA A 247 -11.46 -11.48 -9.07
CA ALA A 247 -12.90 -11.31 -8.86
C ALA A 247 -13.25 -9.94 -8.25
N THR A 248 -12.45 -9.43 -7.32
CA THR A 248 -12.59 -8.09 -6.74
C THR A 248 -12.31 -7.02 -7.79
N ALA A 249 -11.27 -7.19 -8.60
CA ALA A 249 -10.96 -6.32 -9.73
C ALA A 249 -12.08 -6.30 -10.78
N LEU A 250 -12.63 -7.48 -11.12
CA LEU A 250 -13.76 -7.60 -12.05
C LEU A 250 -15.02 -6.91 -11.52
N CYS A 251 -15.26 -6.98 -10.20
CA CYS A 251 -16.33 -6.25 -9.53
C CYS A 251 -16.21 -4.74 -9.73
N LEU A 252 -15.02 -4.16 -9.57
CA LEU A 252 -14.77 -2.74 -9.86
C LEU A 252 -14.97 -2.42 -11.35
N ALA A 253 -14.33 -3.19 -12.23
CA ALA A 253 -14.35 -2.98 -13.68
C ALA A 253 -15.76 -3.05 -14.29
N THR A 254 -16.61 -3.92 -13.75
CA THR A 254 -17.99 -4.10 -14.22
C THR A 254 -19.02 -3.34 -13.39
N ARG A 255 -18.56 -2.57 -12.38
CA ARG A 255 -19.40 -1.79 -11.46
C ARG A 255 -20.43 -2.64 -10.73
N GLY A 256 -19.97 -3.75 -10.16
CA GLY A 256 -20.78 -4.70 -9.38
C GLY A 256 -21.63 -5.67 -10.20
N LYS A 257 -21.55 -5.65 -11.54
CA LYS A 257 -22.36 -6.52 -12.40
C LYS A 257 -21.82 -7.94 -12.54
N SER A 258 -20.57 -8.17 -12.15
CA SER A 258 -19.83 -9.42 -12.23
C SER A 258 -18.68 -9.43 -11.21
N GLY A 259 -18.03 -10.58 -11.02
CA GLY A 259 -17.00 -10.73 -10.00
C GLY A 259 -17.57 -10.96 -8.60
N ALA A 260 -16.69 -11.18 -7.64
CA ALA A 260 -17.04 -11.48 -6.24
C ALA A 260 -16.44 -10.41 -5.33
N GLY A 261 -17.19 -9.32 -5.14
CA GLY A 261 -16.81 -8.23 -4.24
C GLY A 261 -17.99 -7.33 -3.90
N ASP A 262 -17.87 -6.59 -2.80
CA ASP A 262 -18.87 -5.60 -2.37
C ASP A 262 -18.60 -4.25 -3.05
N PHE A 263 -19.25 -4.02 -4.20
CA PHE A 263 -19.03 -2.81 -5.00
C PHE A 263 -19.37 -1.52 -4.25
N ASP A 264 -20.46 -1.50 -3.48
CA ASP A 264 -20.89 -0.29 -2.75
C ASP A 264 -19.88 0.08 -1.67
N THR A 265 -19.34 -0.92 -0.98
CA THR A 265 -18.26 -0.71 0.00
C THR A 265 -16.99 -0.24 -0.69
N LEU A 266 -16.56 -0.86 -1.79
CA LEU A 266 -15.39 -0.41 -2.55
C LEU A 266 -15.55 1.03 -3.08
N LEU A 267 -16.74 1.39 -3.58
CA LEU A 267 -17.05 2.74 -4.05
C LEU A 267 -16.98 3.77 -2.93
N LYS A 268 -17.45 3.43 -1.72
CA LYS A 268 -17.25 4.27 -0.51
C LYS A 268 -15.77 4.45 -0.21
N GLY A 269 -14.97 3.39 -0.28
CA GLY A 269 -13.51 3.45 -0.10
C GLY A 269 -12.83 4.40 -1.09
N ILE A 270 -13.23 4.37 -2.38
CA ILE A 270 -12.74 5.29 -3.42
C ILE A 270 -13.10 6.74 -3.10
N SER A 271 -14.26 6.99 -2.48
CA SER A 271 -14.62 8.33 -2.03
C SER A 271 -13.78 8.80 -0.84
N GLN A 272 -13.57 7.92 0.15
CA GLN A 272 -12.86 8.22 1.40
C GLN A 272 -11.36 8.49 1.18
N ILE A 273 -10.70 7.71 0.31
CA ILE A 273 -9.25 7.84 0.08
C ILE A 273 -8.86 9.20 -0.52
N LYS A 274 -9.79 9.94 -1.16
CA LYS A 274 -9.50 11.23 -1.80
C LYS A 274 -8.87 12.24 -0.85
N ALA A 275 -9.24 12.23 0.44
CA ALA A 275 -8.65 13.13 1.44
C ALA A 275 -7.15 12.87 1.68
N TYR A 276 -6.67 11.68 1.34
CA TYR A 276 -5.27 11.27 1.49
C TYR A 276 -4.47 11.43 0.20
N ILE A 277 -5.12 11.56 -0.96
CA ILE A 277 -4.44 11.71 -2.25
C ILE A 277 -4.32 13.20 -2.56
N PHE A 278 -3.09 13.71 -2.57
CA PHE A 278 -2.80 15.13 -2.83
C PHE A 278 -2.17 15.37 -4.20
N SER A 279 -1.72 14.32 -4.93
CA SER A 279 -1.11 14.48 -6.25
C SER A 279 -2.13 14.61 -7.37
N GLU A 280 -3.22 13.85 -7.31
CA GLU A 280 -4.17 13.70 -8.44
C GLU A 280 -5.62 13.53 -7.97
N SER A 281 -6.56 13.63 -8.90
CA SER A 281 -7.98 13.37 -8.60
C SER A 281 -8.26 11.87 -8.76
N TYR A 282 -8.75 11.22 -7.72
CA TYR A 282 -9.02 9.78 -7.75
C TYR A 282 -10.53 9.47 -7.77
N HIS A 283 -10.98 8.85 -8.85
CA HIS A 283 -12.38 8.48 -9.08
C HIS A 283 -12.48 7.04 -9.57
N ILE A 284 -13.71 6.52 -9.68
CA ILE A 284 -13.97 5.14 -10.10
C ILE A 284 -13.28 4.79 -11.44
N GLU A 285 -13.19 5.71 -12.39
CA GLU A 285 -12.51 5.42 -13.68
C GLU A 285 -11.01 5.12 -13.50
N LYS A 286 -10.30 5.86 -12.64
CA LYS A 286 -8.89 5.56 -12.34
C LYS A 286 -8.76 4.28 -11.51
N ALA A 287 -9.69 4.05 -10.58
CA ALA A 287 -9.72 2.80 -9.82
C ALA A 287 -9.98 1.56 -10.71
N ILE A 288 -10.76 1.69 -11.79
CA ILE A 288 -10.96 0.64 -12.79
C ILE A 288 -9.66 0.31 -13.52
N VAL A 289 -8.82 1.31 -13.83
CA VAL A 289 -7.49 1.08 -14.40
C VAL A 289 -6.61 0.30 -13.42
N HIS A 290 -6.51 0.76 -12.17
CA HIS A 290 -5.72 0.08 -11.15
C HIS A 290 -6.22 -1.34 -10.86
N ALA A 291 -7.54 -1.57 -10.94
CA ALA A 291 -8.12 -2.90 -10.83
C ALA A 291 -7.69 -3.80 -11.99
N ALA A 292 -7.66 -3.27 -13.21
CA ALA A 292 -7.17 -4.00 -14.38
C ALA A 292 -5.67 -4.34 -14.25
N HIS A 293 -4.85 -3.43 -13.69
CA HIS A 293 -3.45 -3.72 -13.34
C HIS A 293 -3.35 -4.89 -12.35
N ALA A 294 -4.14 -4.88 -11.28
CA ALA A 294 -4.16 -5.94 -10.28
C ALA A 294 -4.57 -7.30 -10.87
N ALA A 295 -5.61 -7.33 -11.71
CA ALA A 295 -6.05 -8.54 -12.41
C ALA A 295 -4.97 -9.07 -13.38
N TYR A 296 -4.30 -8.18 -14.12
CA TYR A 296 -3.22 -8.57 -15.02
C TYR A 296 -2.02 -9.14 -14.28
N LEU A 297 -1.58 -8.50 -13.19
CA LEU A 297 -0.54 -9.05 -12.31
C LEU A 297 -0.93 -10.42 -11.76
N ALA A 298 -2.17 -10.57 -11.28
CA ALA A 298 -2.66 -11.85 -10.76
C ALA A 298 -2.59 -12.94 -11.83
N LYS A 299 -2.97 -12.63 -13.08
CA LYS A 299 -2.93 -13.58 -14.19
C LYS A 299 -1.50 -13.94 -14.63
N LEU A 300 -0.58 -12.97 -14.63
CA LEU A 300 0.85 -13.24 -14.88
C LEU A 300 1.42 -14.20 -13.83
N ILE A 301 1.11 -13.97 -12.55
CA ILE A 301 1.55 -14.83 -11.44
C ILE A 301 0.95 -16.23 -11.57
N GLU A 302 -0.35 -16.33 -11.87
CA GLU A 302 -1.06 -17.60 -12.05
C GLU A 302 -0.45 -18.46 -13.16
N THR A 303 -0.10 -17.84 -14.29
CA THR A 303 0.43 -18.52 -15.47
C THR A 303 1.95 -18.71 -15.45
N GLY A 304 2.65 -18.06 -14.52
CA GLY A 304 4.11 -18.03 -14.50
C GLY A 304 4.75 -17.21 -15.62
N GLU A 305 3.96 -16.45 -16.39
CA GLU A 305 4.46 -15.59 -17.46
C GLU A 305 5.23 -14.40 -16.88
N THR A 306 6.37 -14.11 -17.49
CA THR A 306 7.28 -13.03 -17.06
C THR A 306 7.31 -11.87 -18.05
N LYS A 307 6.82 -12.09 -19.28
CA LYS A 307 6.67 -11.05 -20.29
C LYS A 307 5.60 -10.05 -19.85
N PHE A 308 6.06 -8.82 -19.63
CA PHE A 308 5.21 -7.74 -19.17
C PHE A 308 4.94 -6.74 -20.30
N VAL A 309 3.68 -6.65 -20.74
CA VAL A 309 3.27 -5.78 -21.84
C VAL A 309 2.60 -4.52 -21.29
N ARG A 310 2.93 -3.36 -21.87
CA ARG A 310 2.47 -2.04 -21.45
C ARG A 310 1.45 -1.48 -22.44
N PHE A 311 0.47 -0.74 -21.91
CA PHE A 311 -0.44 0.04 -22.72
C PHE A 311 0.29 1.28 -23.27
N GLU A 312 0.40 1.39 -24.60
CA GLU A 312 0.93 2.59 -25.26
C GLU A 312 -0.14 3.63 -25.61
N ASN A 313 -1.18 3.24 -26.34
CA ASN A 313 -2.23 4.14 -26.81
C ASN A 313 -3.53 3.39 -27.18
N ALA A 314 -4.62 4.12 -27.40
CA ALA A 314 -5.92 3.53 -27.70
C ALA A 314 -6.02 2.93 -29.12
N GLN A 315 -5.13 3.30 -30.05
CA GLN A 315 -5.16 2.80 -31.42
C GLN A 315 -4.83 1.31 -31.50
N GLN A 316 -3.97 0.80 -30.60
CA GLN A 316 -3.57 -0.61 -30.60
C GLN A 316 -4.73 -1.59 -30.33
N ILE A 317 -5.81 -1.13 -29.69
CA ILE A 317 -6.91 -2.00 -29.24
C ILE A 317 -8.15 -1.93 -30.15
N ILE A 318 -8.11 -1.16 -31.24
CA ILE A 318 -9.31 -0.83 -32.04
C ILE A 318 -10.06 -2.06 -32.56
N ASP A 319 -9.37 -3.15 -32.87
CA ASP A 319 -9.97 -4.37 -33.43
C ASP A 319 -10.08 -5.51 -32.40
N TRP A 320 -9.73 -5.25 -31.14
CA TRP A 320 -9.70 -6.28 -30.11
C TRP A 320 -11.08 -6.54 -29.50
N GLN A 321 -11.36 -7.79 -29.15
CA GLN A 321 -12.60 -8.20 -28.51
C GLN A 321 -12.35 -9.26 -27.46
N ILE A 322 -12.96 -9.10 -26.28
CA ILE A 322 -12.97 -10.11 -25.23
C ILE A 322 -14.21 -10.98 -25.43
N ASP A 323 -14.01 -12.28 -25.62
CA ASP A 323 -15.07 -13.28 -25.69
C ASP A 323 -15.10 -14.16 -24.45
N ALA A 324 -16.09 -15.05 -24.37
CA ALA A 324 -16.14 -16.09 -23.35
C ALA A 324 -14.85 -16.93 -23.35
N PRO A 325 -14.41 -17.46 -22.18
CA PRO A 325 -15.12 -17.47 -20.90
C PRO A 325 -14.98 -16.20 -20.06
N LEU A 326 -14.13 -15.23 -20.46
CA LEU A 326 -14.01 -13.97 -19.73
C LEU A 326 -15.26 -13.09 -19.93
N ASP A 327 -15.58 -12.26 -18.95
CA ASP A 327 -16.81 -11.46 -18.97
C ASP A 327 -16.83 -10.44 -20.12
N THR A 328 -17.72 -10.64 -21.09
CA THR A 328 -17.83 -9.81 -22.28
C THR A 328 -18.32 -8.37 -21.99
N LYS A 329 -18.83 -8.07 -20.78
CA LYS A 329 -19.15 -6.69 -20.37
C LYS A 329 -17.90 -5.80 -20.33
N LEU A 330 -16.70 -6.39 -20.19
CA LEU A 330 -15.43 -5.68 -20.23
C LEU A 330 -15.21 -4.95 -21.56
N ASN A 331 -15.81 -5.41 -22.67
CA ASN A 331 -15.75 -4.71 -23.96
C ASN A 331 -16.29 -3.27 -23.90
N LYS A 332 -17.13 -2.93 -22.92
CA LYS A 332 -17.59 -1.54 -22.72
C LYS A 332 -16.45 -0.59 -22.36
N LEU A 333 -15.41 -1.09 -21.71
CA LEU A 333 -14.22 -0.31 -21.33
C LEU A 333 -13.43 0.13 -22.56
N LYS A 334 -13.50 -0.59 -23.69
CA LYS A 334 -12.72 -0.27 -24.90
C LYS A 334 -12.85 1.18 -25.33
N LYS A 335 -14.05 1.78 -25.20
CA LYS A 335 -14.30 3.20 -25.50
C LYS A 335 -14.13 4.12 -24.29
N SER A 336 -14.63 3.72 -23.11
CA SER A 336 -14.65 4.61 -21.94
C SER A 336 -13.33 4.66 -21.19
N ASN A 337 -12.56 3.58 -21.23
CA ASN A 337 -11.31 3.38 -20.51
C ASN A 337 -10.37 2.39 -21.27
N PRO A 338 -9.76 2.84 -22.38
CA PRO A 338 -8.92 2.01 -23.26
C PRO A 338 -7.80 1.26 -22.52
N GLU A 339 -7.15 1.89 -21.55
CA GLU A 339 -6.07 1.29 -20.77
C GLU A 339 -6.59 0.11 -19.93
N ALA A 340 -7.70 0.29 -19.20
CA ALA A 340 -8.28 -0.81 -18.44
C ALA A 340 -8.70 -1.97 -19.36
N PHE A 341 -9.30 -1.67 -20.51
CA PHE A 341 -9.63 -2.70 -21.50
C PHE A 341 -8.38 -3.46 -21.98
N PHE A 342 -7.30 -2.75 -22.29
CA PHE A 342 -6.05 -3.36 -22.73
C PHE A 342 -5.56 -4.42 -21.75
N TYR A 343 -5.48 -4.10 -20.46
CA TYR A 343 -4.99 -5.06 -19.47
C TYR A 343 -5.96 -6.23 -19.24
N TRP A 344 -7.28 -6.01 -19.30
CA TRP A 344 -8.25 -7.11 -19.31
C TRP A 344 -8.14 -7.99 -20.56
N TYR A 345 -7.78 -7.43 -21.71
CA TYR A 345 -7.51 -8.20 -22.91
C TYR A 345 -6.22 -9.02 -22.77
N GLN A 346 -5.18 -8.50 -22.11
CA GLN A 346 -4.00 -9.31 -21.76
C GLN A 346 -4.35 -10.48 -20.84
N VAL A 347 -5.23 -10.27 -19.84
CA VAL A 347 -5.78 -11.35 -19.00
C VAL A 347 -6.50 -12.41 -19.85
N TYR A 348 -7.31 -11.98 -20.83
CA TYR A 348 -7.99 -12.88 -21.76
C TYR A 348 -7.02 -13.72 -22.60
N LEU A 349 -5.97 -13.12 -23.17
CA LEU A 349 -4.98 -13.84 -23.96
C LEU A 349 -4.22 -14.89 -23.13
N LEU A 350 -3.77 -14.51 -21.93
CA LEU A 350 -3.11 -15.43 -21.01
C LEU A 350 -4.03 -16.58 -20.58
N GLY A 351 -5.34 -16.32 -20.46
CA GLY A 351 -6.33 -17.35 -20.16
C GLY A 351 -6.51 -18.36 -21.27
N LYS A 352 -6.38 -17.96 -22.54
CA LYS A 352 -6.45 -18.87 -23.69
C LYS A 352 -5.24 -19.79 -23.77
N MET A 353 -4.04 -19.22 -23.61
CA MET A 353 -2.79 -19.99 -23.68
C MET A 353 -2.76 -21.11 -22.62
N ALA A 354 -3.22 -20.83 -21.40
CA ALA A 354 -3.26 -21.81 -20.32
C ALA A 354 -4.32 -22.91 -20.48
N GLY A 355 -5.28 -22.76 -21.41
CA GLY A 355 -6.30 -23.78 -21.71
C GLY A 355 -5.97 -24.65 -22.93
N GLU A 356 -4.87 -24.36 -23.63
CA GLU A 356 -4.37 -25.11 -24.78
C GLU A 356 -3.24 -26.10 -24.40
N GLU A 357 -2.73 -26.02 -23.17
CA GLU A 357 -1.84 -27.01 -22.51
C GLU A 357 -2.66 -28.01 -21.69
#